data_AF-A0A6V7DSH2-F1
#
_entry.id   AF-A0A6V7DSH2-F1
#
_cell.length_a   1.000
_cell.length_b   1.000
_cell.length_c   1.000
_cell.angle_alpha   90.00
_cell.angle_beta   90.00
_cell.angle_gamma   90.00
#
_symmetry.space_group_name_H-M   'P 1'
#
loop_
_entity.id
_entity.type
_entity.pdbx_description
1 polymer ?
#
loop_
_entity_poly.entity_id
_entity_poly.type
_entity_poly.pdbx_seq_one_letter_code
_entity_poly.pdbx_strand_id
1 'polypeptide(L)'
;MSLPVSRRSFLSLASVGVAVSALGLAPAAEAARKRAAAAAAAAATPSVAPAAGAVYLNLNEHPLGPAPAALDAATRSLARSGRYLFEMEQDLRNLMTGELQLPNDHLALFPGSRDALNRAGSLFTSARAGLVVADPSFDPIVDSATARGVPVRKVPLRADGAHDVKAMAKADPTAGLIYLCNPGNATGAITPRADIEWLLANKPASAVLVVD
;
A
#
# COMPACT_ATOMS: atom_id res chain seq x y z
N MET A 1 -51.23 8.53 36.45
CA MET A 1 -51.93 7.25 36.24
C MET A 1 -50.91 6.21 35.79
N SER A 2 -50.55 5.28 36.67
CA SER A 2 -49.61 4.19 36.38
C SER A 2 -50.40 2.97 35.94
N LEU A 3 -50.12 2.42 34.75
CA LEU A 3 -50.74 1.16 34.31
C LEU A 3 -50.06 -0.01 35.04
N PRO A 4 -50.81 -1.01 35.55
CA PRO A 4 -50.23 -2.14 36.27
C PRO A 4 -49.55 -3.10 35.29
N VAL A 5 -48.25 -3.32 35.46
CA VAL A 5 -47.49 -4.33 34.71
C VAL A 5 -48.02 -5.71 35.10
N SER A 6 -48.72 -6.37 34.18
CA SER A 6 -49.18 -7.75 34.39
C SER A 6 -48.08 -8.76 34.01
N ARG A 7 -48.07 -9.94 34.66
CA ARG A 7 -47.18 -11.07 34.31
C ARG A 7 -47.28 -11.46 32.82
N ARG A 8 -48.45 -11.29 32.22
CA ARG A 8 -48.72 -11.60 30.81
C ARG A 8 -48.10 -10.54 29.88
N SER A 9 -48.07 -9.27 30.30
CA SER A 9 -47.39 -8.17 29.59
C SER A 9 -45.86 -8.28 29.69
N PHE A 10 -45.33 -8.74 30.83
CA PHE A 10 -43.89 -8.95 31.02
C PHE A 10 -43.35 -10.08 30.14
N LEU A 11 -44.06 -11.23 30.07
CA LEU A 11 -43.66 -12.35 29.21
C LEU A 11 -43.76 -12.01 27.71
N SER A 12 -44.72 -11.17 27.32
CA SER A 12 -44.84 -10.66 25.94
C SER A 12 -43.69 -9.71 25.56
N LEU A 13 -43.25 -8.83 26.48
CA LEU A 13 -42.09 -7.97 26.28
C LEU A 13 -40.77 -8.75 26.22
N ALA A 14 -40.64 -9.81 27.03
CA ALA A 14 -39.46 -10.67 27.02
C ALA A 14 -39.33 -11.50 25.72
N SER A 15 -40.43 -12.00 25.16
CA SER A 15 -40.42 -12.74 23.90
C SER A 15 -40.15 -11.84 22.68
N VAL A 16 -40.65 -10.61 22.68
CA VAL A 16 -40.30 -9.60 21.66
C VAL A 16 -38.83 -9.19 21.76
N GLY A 17 -38.29 -9.03 22.97
CA GLY A 17 -36.88 -8.71 23.19
C GLY A 17 -35.92 -9.78 22.66
N VAL A 18 -36.25 -11.07 22.85
CA VAL A 18 -35.44 -12.19 22.33
C VAL A 18 -35.52 -12.28 20.80
N ALA A 19 -36.69 -12.03 20.19
CA ALA A 19 -36.84 -12.03 18.74
C ALA A 19 -36.08 -10.88 18.05
N VAL A 20 -36.11 -9.67 18.63
CA VAL A 20 -35.35 -8.51 18.12
C VAL A 20 -33.84 -8.71 18.29
N SER A 21 -33.41 -9.34 19.38
CA SER A 21 -31.99 -9.69 19.60
C SER A 21 -31.49 -10.72 18.57
N ALA A 22 -32.30 -11.73 18.25
CA ALA A 22 -31.96 -12.76 17.27
C ALA A 22 -31.87 -12.20 15.83
N LEU A 23 -32.70 -11.22 15.48
CA LEU A 23 -32.68 -10.54 14.18
C LEU A 23 -31.44 -9.65 13.96
N GLY A 24 -30.86 -9.08 15.03
CA GLY A 24 -29.62 -8.30 14.96
C GLY A 24 -28.35 -9.16 15.01
N LEU A 25 -28.41 -10.33 15.63
CA LEU A 25 -27.28 -11.26 15.75
C LEU A 25 -26.93 -11.95 14.42
N ALA A 26 -27.92 -12.27 13.58
CA ALA A 26 -27.67 -12.91 12.29
C ALA A 26 -26.84 -12.05 11.32
N PRO A 27 -27.18 -10.78 11.03
CA PRO A 27 -26.38 -9.93 10.14
C PRO A 27 -25.02 -9.53 10.76
N ALA A 28 -24.94 -9.39 12.08
CA ALA A 28 -23.67 -9.14 12.77
C ALA A 28 -22.73 -10.36 12.71
N ALA A 29 -23.26 -11.57 12.88
CA ALA A 29 -22.51 -12.82 12.75
C ALA A 29 -22.07 -13.08 11.29
N GLU A 30 -22.92 -12.76 10.32
CA GLU A 30 -22.60 -12.80 8.88
C GLU A 30 -21.45 -11.83 8.54
N ALA A 31 -21.53 -10.59 9.03
CA ALA A 31 -20.48 -9.58 8.84
C ALA A 31 -19.16 -9.98 9.53
N ALA A 32 -19.24 -10.55 10.73
CA ALA A 32 -18.07 -11.08 11.44
C ALA A 32 -17.44 -12.26 10.70
N ARG A 33 -18.24 -13.18 10.15
CA ARG A 33 -17.76 -14.27 9.29
C ARG A 33 -17.11 -13.77 8.01
N LYS A 34 -17.69 -12.77 7.34
CA LYS A 34 -17.10 -12.16 6.14
C LYS A 34 -15.77 -11.45 6.44
N ARG A 35 -15.68 -10.74 7.57
CA ARG A 35 -14.41 -10.15 8.04
C ARG A 35 -13.38 -11.21 8.42
N ALA A 36 -13.78 -12.28 9.09
CA ALA A 36 -12.89 -13.38 9.43
C ALA A 36 -12.42 -14.14 8.19
N ALA A 37 -13.28 -14.34 7.20
CA ALA A 37 -12.92 -14.95 5.91
C ALA A 37 -11.99 -14.05 5.09
N ALA A 38 -12.24 -12.73 5.06
CA ALA A 38 -11.35 -11.77 4.41
C ALA A 38 -9.97 -11.69 5.12
N ALA A 39 -9.96 -11.71 6.45
CA ALA A 39 -8.73 -11.77 7.24
C ALA A 39 -7.98 -13.10 7.05
N ALA A 40 -8.69 -14.22 6.93
CA ALA A 40 -8.10 -15.53 6.63
C ALA A 40 -7.55 -15.62 5.19
N ALA A 41 -8.24 -15.00 4.22
CA ALA A 41 -7.72 -14.87 2.85
C ALA A 41 -6.47 -13.97 2.80
N ALA A 42 -6.43 -12.91 3.62
CA ALA A 42 -5.25 -12.05 3.78
C ALA A 42 -4.12 -12.71 4.59
N ALA A 43 -4.44 -13.72 5.42
CA ALA A 43 -3.50 -14.48 6.25
C ALA A 43 -3.08 -15.81 5.63
N ALA A 44 -3.58 -16.16 4.44
CA ALA A 44 -3.14 -17.34 3.71
C ALA A 44 -1.64 -17.17 3.40
N THR A 45 -0.83 -18.03 4.00
CA THR A 45 0.61 -18.10 3.75
C THR A 45 0.83 -18.25 2.25
N PRO A 46 1.62 -17.38 1.59
CA PRO A 46 1.90 -17.53 0.17
C PRO A 46 2.59 -18.89 -0.03
N SER A 47 1.90 -19.81 -0.70
CA SER A 47 2.55 -21.00 -1.24
C SER A 47 3.39 -20.54 -2.43
N VAL A 48 4.70 -20.79 -2.39
CA VAL A 48 5.64 -20.50 -3.48
C VAL A 48 5.36 -21.36 -4.72
N ALA A 49 4.67 -22.50 -4.54
CA ALA A 49 4.14 -23.29 -5.64
C ALA A 49 2.67 -22.91 -5.88
N PRO A 50 2.25 -22.67 -7.12
CA PRO A 50 0.83 -22.55 -7.43
C PRO A 50 0.08 -23.76 -6.88
N ALA A 51 -1.13 -23.53 -6.36
CA ALA A 51 -2.08 -24.62 -6.14
C ALA A 51 -2.13 -25.48 -7.40
N ALA A 52 -2.19 -26.81 -7.25
CA ALA A 52 -2.11 -27.73 -8.39
C ALA A 52 -3.08 -27.30 -9.52
N GLY A 53 -2.52 -26.95 -10.68
CA GLY A 53 -3.27 -26.51 -11.87
C GLY A 53 -3.52 -24.99 -12.01
N ALA A 54 -3.12 -24.16 -11.04
CA ALA A 54 -3.22 -22.70 -11.15
C ALA A 54 -1.97 -22.09 -11.80
N VAL A 55 -2.17 -21.00 -12.56
CA VAL A 55 -1.08 -20.15 -13.09
C VAL A 55 -1.20 -18.78 -12.44
N TYR A 56 -0.15 -18.33 -11.75
CA TYR A 56 -0.14 -17.03 -11.06
C TYR A 56 0.43 -15.95 -11.98
N LEU A 57 -0.41 -14.99 -12.37
CA LEU A 57 -0.08 -13.84 -13.24
C LEU A 57 -0.74 -12.54 -12.73
N ASN A 58 -0.97 -12.45 -11.43
CA ASN A 58 -1.83 -11.43 -10.80
C ASN A 58 -1.10 -10.42 -9.91
N LEU A 59 0.18 -10.65 -9.57
CA LEU A 59 0.92 -9.84 -8.58
C LEU A 59 2.30 -9.36 -9.06
N ASN A 60 2.58 -9.44 -10.36
CA ASN A 60 3.88 -9.06 -10.95
C ASN A 60 5.09 -9.83 -10.37
N GLU A 61 4.86 -11.03 -9.83
CA GLU A 61 5.92 -11.90 -9.33
C GLU A 61 6.81 -12.36 -10.49
N HIS A 62 8.11 -12.50 -10.23
CA HIS A 62 9.03 -13.01 -11.25
C HIS A 62 8.90 -14.53 -11.36
N PRO A 63 8.43 -15.08 -12.50
CA PRO A 63 8.05 -16.49 -12.57
C PRO A 63 9.23 -17.46 -12.57
N LEU A 64 10.46 -16.98 -12.82
CA LEU A 64 11.67 -17.83 -12.82
C LEU A 64 12.30 -17.97 -11.43
N GLY A 65 11.80 -17.20 -10.45
CA GLY A 65 12.40 -17.14 -9.11
C GLY A 65 13.75 -16.43 -9.07
N PRO A 66 14.42 -16.42 -7.90
CA PRO A 66 15.72 -15.76 -7.75
C PRO A 66 16.83 -16.44 -8.54
N ALA A 67 17.87 -15.68 -8.90
CA ALA A 67 19.06 -16.25 -9.54
C ALA A 67 19.74 -17.33 -8.66
N PRO A 68 20.36 -18.38 -9.24
CA PRO A 68 20.99 -19.45 -8.46
C PRO A 68 21.99 -18.96 -7.40
N ALA A 69 22.83 -17.98 -7.73
CA ALA A 69 23.78 -17.40 -6.79
C ALA A 69 23.10 -16.69 -5.59
N ALA A 70 21.92 -16.09 -5.82
CA ALA A 70 21.14 -15.45 -4.76
C ALA A 70 20.50 -16.49 -3.83
N LEU A 71 20.01 -17.60 -4.37
CA LEU A 71 19.50 -18.74 -3.59
C LEU A 71 20.60 -19.30 -2.69
N ASP A 72 21.77 -19.59 -3.26
CA ASP A 72 22.94 -20.08 -2.54
C ASP A 72 23.37 -19.13 -1.40
N ALA A 73 23.41 -17.83 -1.66
CA ALA A 73 23.73 -16.82 -0.65
C ALA A 73 22.68 -16.77 0.46
N ALA A 74 21.40 -16.79 0.10
CA ALA A 74 20.29 -16.81 1.05
C ALA A 74 20.37 -18.06 1.94
N THR A 75 20.57 -19.25 1.37
CA THR A 75 20.71 -20.50 2.12
C THR A 75 21.88 -20.46 3.09
N ARG A 76 23.05 -19.96 2.68
CA ARG A 76 24.20 -19.81 3.59
C ARG A 76 23.93 -18.84 4.73
N SER A 77 23.14 -17.78 4.50
CA SER A 77 22.81 -16.80 5.54
C SER A 77 21.94 -17.38 6.67
N LEU A 78 21.14 -18.43 6.40
CA LEU A 78 20.19 -19.00 7.35
C LEU A 78 20.86 -19.48 8.64
N ALA A 79 22.06 -20.05 8.57
CA ALA A 79 22.80 -20.52 9.74
C ALA A 79 23.14 -19.39 10.73
N ARG A 80 23.15 -18.13 10.27
CA ARG A 80 23.47 -16.94 11.07
C ARG A 80 22.23 -16.12 11.46
N SER A 81 21.05 -16.49 10.96
CA SER A 81 19.80 -15.73 11.10
C SER A 81 19.27 -15.57 12.54
N GLY A 82 19.83 -16.32 13.51
CA GLY A 82 19.53 -16.15 14.94
C GLY A 82 20.15 -14.92 15.60
N ARG A 83 20.86 -14.08 14.85
CA ARG A 83 21.52 -12.85 15.32
C ARG A 83 21.24 -11.69 14.36
N TYR A 84 21.43 -10.46 14.83
CA TYR A 84 21.46 -9.30 13.94
C TYR A 84 22.70 -9.36 13.04
N LEU A 85 22.50 -9.14 11.74
CA LEU A 85 23.53 -9.22 10.71
C LEU A 85 23.83 -7.82 10.18
N PHE A 86 24.20 -6.90 11.07
CA PHE A 86 24.42 -5.48 10.73
C PHE A 86 25.55 -5.30 9.71
N GLU A 87 26.53 -6.19 9.71
CA GLU A 87 27.59 -6.21 8.71
C GLU A 87 27.04 -6.46 7.30
N MET A 88 26.02 -7.34 7.14
CA MET A 88 25.40 -7.58 5.83
C MET A 88 24.64 -6.34 5.33
N GLU A 89 23.99 -5.60 6.24
CA GLU A 89 23.37 -4.32 5.90
C GLU A 89 24.42 -3.31 5.42
N GLN A 90 25.54 -3.19 6.15
CA GLN A 90 26.61 -2.26 5.79
C GLN A 90 27.29 -2.63 4.47
N ASP A 91 27.51 -3.94 4.22
CA ASP A 91 28.07 -4.43 2.96
C ASP A 91 27.14 -4.10 1.78
N LEU A 92 25.83 -4.33 1.93
CA LEU A 92 24.85 -3.96 0.91
C LEU A 92 24.83 -2.45 0.67
N ARG A 93 24.88 -1.65 1.73
CA ARG A 93 24.93 -0.19 1.65
C ARG A 93 26.15 0.30 0.88
N ASN A 94 27.34 -0.22 1.22
CA ASN A 94 28.60 0.12 0.55
C ASN A 94 28.58 -0.29 -0.93
N LEU A 95 28.06 -1.49 -1.24
CA LEU A 95 27.93 -1.96 -2.61
C LEU A 95 27.02 -1.04 -3.43
N MET A 96 25.80 -0.79 -2.94
CA MET A 96 24.81 0.02 -3.65
C MET A 96 25.27 1.46 -3.86
N THR A 97 25.88 2.08 -2.85
CA THR A 97 26.39 3.46 -2.94
C THR A 97 27.60 3.56 -3.86
N GLY A 98 28.46 2.55 -3.89
CA GLY A 98 29.57 2.44 -4.85
C GLY A 98 29.09 2.34 -6.30
N GLU A 99 28.14 1.44 -6.58
CA GLU A 99 27.55 1.25 -7.91
C GLU A 99 26.78 2.50 -8.40
N LEU A 100 25.99 3.11 -7.51
CA LEU A 100 25.20 4.31 -7.81
C LEU A 100 26.02 5.61 -7.77
N GLN A 101 27.28 5.56 -7.33
CA GLN A 101 28.15 6.72 -7.11
C GLN A 101 27.51 7.79 -6.21
N LEU A 102 26.87 7.35 -5.12
CA LEU A 102 26.17 8.21 -4.16
C LEU A 102 26.83 8.20 -2.78
N PRO A 103 26.72 9.29 -2.00
CA PRO A 103 27.06 9.28 -0.59
C PRO A 103 26.24 8.27 0.23
N ASN A 104 26.80 7.76 1.33
CA ASN A 104 26.14 6.77 2.18
C ASN A 104 24.84 7.29 2.84
N ASP A 105 24.75 8.59 3.10
CA ASP A 105 23.58 9.27 3.66
C ASP A 105 22.47 9.55 2.62
N HIS A 106 22.70 9.22 1.35
CA HIS A 106 21.69 9.26 0.28
C HIS A 106 20.99 7.90 0.08
N LEU A 107 21.36 6.86 0.84
CA LEU A 107 20.76 5.53 0.76
C LEU A 107 20.10 5.15 2.10
N ALA A 108 18.88 4.64 2.03
CA ALA A 108 18.22 3.98 3.14
C ALA A 108 17.68 2.62 2.69
N LEU A 109 17.87 1.59 3.53
CA LEU A 109 17.47 0.22 3.24
C LEU A 109 16.14 -0.08 3.94
N PHE A 110 15.23 -0.72 3.22
CA PHE A 110 13.89 -1.06 3.70
C PHE A 110 13.54 -2.50 3.29
N PRO A 111 12.68 -3.21 4.04
CA PRO A 111 12.17 -4.52 3.67
C PRO A 111 11.12 -4.40 2.55
N GLY A 112 11.58 -4.08 1.34
CA GLY A 112 10.76 -3.78 0.18
C GLY A 112 10.34 -2.30 0.09
N SER A 113 9.95 -1.86 -1.12
CA SER A 113 9.61 -0.46 -1.41
C SER A 113 8.37 0.04 -0.66
N ARG A 114 7.40 -0.85 -0.37
CA ARG A 114 6.15 -0.48 0.29
C ARG A 114 6.33 0.20 1.65
N ASP A 115 7.33 -0.18 2.44
CA ASP A 115 7.62 0.49 3.71
C ASP A 115 8.10 1.94 3.47
N ALA A 116 9.03 2.13 2.52
CA ALA A 116 9.53 3.45 2.15
C ALA A 116 8.42 4.36 1.60
N LEU A 117 7.57 3.84 0.69
CA LEU A 117 6.46 4.59 0.11
C LEU A 117 5.44 5.02 1.16
N ASN A 118 5.06 4.10 2.06
CA ASN A 118 4.15 4.43 3.16
C ASN A 118 4.73 5.49 4.09
N ARG A 119 6.04 5.42 4.39
CA ARG A 119 6.72 6.46 5.20
C ARG A 119 6.75 7.79 4.48
N ALA A 120 7.08 7.83 3.19
CA ALA A 120 7.07 9.07 2.41
C ALA A 120 5.68 9.70 2.37
N GLY A 121 4.65 8.92 2.02
CA GLY A 121 3.25 9.35 2.09
C GLY A 121 2.90 9.86 3.49
N SER A 122 3.36 9.18 4.53
CA SER A 122 3.06 9.55 5.91
C SER A 122 3.72 10.84 6.38
N LEU A 123 4.96 11.07 5.99
CA LEU A 123 5.80 12.18 6.46
C LEU A 123 5.44 13.48 5.73
N PHE A 124 5.14 13.39 4.44
CA PHE A 124 4.98 14.57 3.60
C PHE A 124 3.52 14.96 3.36
N THR A 125 2.55 14.20 3.86
CA THR A 125 1.12 14.52 3.70
C THR A 125 0.39 14.72 5.01
N SER A 126 -0.66 15.54 4.98
CA SER A 126 -1.54 15.85 6.11
C SER A 126 -2.91 16.33 5.62
N ALA A 127 -3.82 16.67 6.54
CA ALA A 127 -5.09 17.30 6.19
C ALA A 127 -4.94 18.64 5.42
N ARG A 128 -3.77 19.29 5.49
CA ARG A 128 -3.46 20.55 4.80
C ARG A 128 -2.41 20.41 3.69
N ALA A 129 -1.89 19.19 3.50
CA ALA A 129 -0.84 18.91 2.54
C ALA A 129 -1.20 17.62 1.78
N GLY A 130 -1.78 17.76 0.60
CA GLY A 130 -2.39 16.65 -0.12
C GLY A 130 -1.40 15.70 -0.80
N LEU A 131 -1.92 14.57 -1.26
CA LEU A 131 -1.26 13.60 -2.13
C LEU A 131 -1.75 13.77 -3.57
N VAL A 132 -0.84 13.96 -4.53
CA VAL A 132 -1.15 13.92 -5.96
C VAL A 132 -0.65 12.60 -6.56
N VAL A 133 -1.52 11.91 -7.30
CA VAL A 133 -1.23 10.65 -8.00
C VAL A 133 -1.86 10.64 -9.40
N ALA A 134 -1.38 9.76 -10.27
CA ALA A 134 -2.07 9.44 -11.51
C ALA A 134 -3.35 8.60 -11.27
N ASP A 135 -4.20 8.51 -12.29
CA ASP A 135 -5.39 7.65 -12.31
C ASP A 135 -5.52 6.91 -13.65
N PRO A 136 -5.42 5.57 -13.65
CA PRO A 136 -5.06 4.69 -12.52
C PRO A 136 -3.60 4.87 -12.04
N SER A 137 -3.29 4.40 -10.83
CA SER A 137 -1.93 4.33 -10.26
C SER A 137 -1.81 3.16 -9.27
N PHE A 138 -0.68 3.03 -8.58
CA PHE A 138 -0.44 1.99 -7.58
C PHE A 138 -1.23 2.28 -6.28
N ASP A 139 -2.24 1.46 -6.00
CA ASP A 139 -3.25 1.72 -4.96
C ASP A 139 -2.74 1.87 -3.51
N PRO A 140 -1.71 1.15 -3.02
CA PRO A 140 -1.38 1.15 -1.58
C PRO A 140 -1.06 2.53 -0.98
N ILE A 141 -0.42 3.44 -1.72
CA ILE A 141 -0.14 4.79 -1.22
C ILE A 141 -1.41 5.64 -1.14
N VAL A 142 -2.35 5.43 -2.08
CA VAL A 142 -3.66 6.09 -2.13
C VAL A 142 -4.55 5.60 -0.99
N ASP A 143 -4.59 4.30 -0.76
CA ASP A 143 -5.37 3.67 0.30
C ASP A 143 -4.91 4.15 1.68
N SER A 144 -3.59 4.15 1.90
CA SER A 144 -2.97 4.62 3.14
C SER A 144 -3.26 6.10 3.40
N ALA A 145 -3.14 6.96 2.39
CA ALA A 145 -3.45 8.38 2.50
C ALA A 145 -4.96 8.61 2.79
N THR A 146 -5.83 7.92 2.08
CA THR A 146 -7.29 8.02 2.24
C THR A 146 -7.71 7.60 3.65
N ALA A 147 -7.18 6.50 4.17
CA ALA A 147 -7.46 6.01 5.53
C ALA A 147 -7.07 7.01 6.62
N ARG A 148 -6.12 7.92 6.33
CA ARG A 148 -5.65 8.97 7.24
C ARG A 148 -6.37 10.31 7.06
N GLY A 149 -7.35 10.39 6.15
CA GLY A 149 -8.04 11.64 5.82
C GLY A 149 -7.18 12.65 5.08
N VAL A 150 -6.11 12.21 4.41
CA VAL A 150 -5.29 13.07 3.55
C VAL A 150 -6.08 13.39 2.27
N PRO A 151 -6.14 14.66 1.84
CA PRO A 151 -6.73 15.00 0.54
C PRO A 151 -5.93 14.33 -0.59
N VAL A 152 -6.58 13.50 -1.39
CA VAL A 152 -5.95 12.88 -2.58
C VAL A 152 -6.46 13.58 -3.84
N ARG A 153 -5.56 13.91 -4.76
CA ARG A 153 -5.87 14.37 -6.12
C ARG A 153 -5.39 13.33 -7.12
N LYS A 154 -6.37 12.79 -7.84
CA LYS A 154 -6.16 11.84 -8.93
C LYS A 154 -6.14 12.59 -10.25
N VAL A 155 -5.09 12.38 -11.04
CA VAL A 155 -4.88 13.03 -12.34
C VAL A 155 -4.95 11.99 -13.44
N PRO A 156 -5.86 12.13 -14.42
CA PRO A 156 -5.95 11.19 -15.53
C PRO A 156 -4.60 11.01 -16.24
N LEU A 157 -4.28 9.77 -16.59
CA LEU A 157 -3.15 9.48 -17.47
C LEU A 157 -3.36 10.10 -18.85
N ARG A 158 -2.26 10.31 -19.57
CA ARG A 158 -2.29 10.65 -20.99
C ARG A 158 -2.87 9.50 -21.81
N ALA A 159 -3.22 9.78 -23.06
CA ALA A 159 -3.74 8.76 -23.99
C ALA A 159 -2.77 7.59 -24.24
N ASP A 160 -1.46 7.81 -24.06
CA ASP A 160 -0.42 6.77 -24.16
C ASP A 160 -0.17 6.02 -22.85
N GLY A 161 -0.96 6.29 -21.79
CA GLY A 161 -0.84 5.66 -20.48
C GLY A 161 0.27 6.23 -19.59
N ALA A 162 1.05 7.20 -20.06
CA ALA A 162 2.06 7.88 -19.25
C ALA A 162 1.45 8.97 -18.36
N HIS A 163 2.22 9.45 -17.39
CA HIS A 163 1.76 10.48 -16.46
C HIS A 163 1.63 11.83 -17.17
N ASP A 164 0.54 12.57 -16.93
CA ASP A 164 0.45 13.99 -17.29
C ASP A 164 1.11 14.84 -16.21
N VAL A 165 2.43 14.98 -16.32
CA VAL A 165 3.25 15.72 -15.34
C VAL A 165 2.86 17.19 -15.20
N LYS A 166 2.32 17.81 -16.28
CA LYS A 166 1.90 19.22 -16.26
C LYS A 166 0.59 19.39 -15.49
N ALA A 167 -0.34 18.44 -15.67
CA ALA A 167 -1.56 18.40 -14.88
C ALA A 167 -1.27 18.06 -13.41
N MET A 168 -0.38 17.09 -13.14
CA MET A 168 0.03 16.72 -11.78
C MET A 168 0.64 17.90 -11.01
N ALA A 169 1.52 18.68 -11.64
CA ALA A 169 2.12 19.87 -11.00
C ALA A 169 1.07 20.93 -10.60
N LYS A 170 -0.08 20.97 -11.27
CA LYS A 170 -1.16 21.96 -11.05
C LYS A 170 -2.33 21.42 -10.24
N ALA A 171 -2.38 20.12 -9.98
CA ALA A 171 -3.54 19.45 -9.41
C ALA A 171 -3.84 19.89 -7.96
N ASP A 172 -2.79 20.20 -7.19
CA ASP A 172 -2.91 20.70 -5.82
C ASP A 172 -1.76 21.68 -5.50
N PRO A 173 -2.04 23.00 -5.44
CA PRO A 173 -1.04 23.99 -5.03
C PRO A 173 -0.52 23.80 -3.61
N THR A 174 -1.26 23.06 -2.77
CA THR A 174 -0.90 22.72 -1.39
C THR A 174 -0.38 21.30 -1.25
N ALA A 175 -0.04 20.63 -2.36
CA ALA A 175 0.51 19.28 -2.33
C ALA A 175 1.70 19.19 -1.38
N GLY A 176 1.68 18.16 -0.55
CA GLY A 176 2.82 17.75 0.26
C GLY A 176 3.63 16.64 -0.41
N LEU A 177 2.97 15.79 -1.21
CA LEU A 177 3.64 14.74 -1.98
C LEU A 177 3.01 14.56 -3.36
N ILE A 178 3.85 14.40 -4.37
CA ILE A 178 3.48 13.92 -5.70
C ILE A 178 4.14 12.55 -5.87
N TYR A 179 3.34 11.51 -6.11
CA TYR A 179 3.82 10.16 -6.37
C TYR A 179 3.69 9.83 -7.86
N LEU A 180 4.80 9.38 -8.45
CA LEU A 180 4.92 9.02 -9.86
C LEU A 180 5.56 7.64 -9.94
N CYS A 181 4.83 6.68 -10.51
CA CYS A 181 5.30 5.31 -10.71
C CYS A 181 5.77 5.14 -12.17
N ASN A 182 7.02 4.73 -12.39
CA ASN A 182 7.63 4.66 -13.72
C ASN A 182 8.64 3.50 -13.85
N PRO A 183 8.30 2.39 -14.53
CA PRO A 183 7.11 2.19 -15.36
C PRO A 183 5.80 2.20 -14.56
N GLY A 184 4.73 2.74 -15.15
CA GLY A 184 3.45 2.86 -14.46
C GLY A 184 2.83 1.49 -14.12
N ASN A 185 2.38 1.30 -12.89
CA ASN A 185 1.51 0.19 -12.51
C ASN A 185 0.06 0.70 -12.42
N ALA A 186 -0.91 0.21 -13.18
CA ALA A 186 -0.93 -1.04 -13.96
C ALA A 186 -0.66 -0.92 -15.47
N THR A 187 -0.32 0.27 -15.98
CA THR A 187 -0.28 0.51 -17.44
C THR A 187 0.94 -0.07 -18.16
N GLY A 188 2.05 -0.29 -17.46
CA GLY A 188 3.36 -0.60 -18.02
C GLY A 188 4.00 0.54 -18.81
N ALA A 189 3.32 1.70 -18.92
CA ALA A 189 3.77 2.81 -19.74
C ALA A 189 4.92 3.58 -19.09
N ILE A 190 5.79 4.14 -19.93
CA ILE A 190 6.94 4.94 -19.49
C ILE A 190 6.62 6.42 -19.61
N THR A 191 6.80 7.14 -18.51
CA THR A 191 6.89 8.60 -18.51
C THR A 191 8.32 8.99 -18.86
N PRO A 192 8.55 9.77 -19.94
CA PRO A 192 9.90 10.16 -20.35
C PRO A 192 10.67 10.85 -19.23
N ARG A 193 11.98 10.60 -19.15
CA ARG A 193 12.86 11.23 -18.16
C ARG A 193 12.74 12.76 -18.15
N ALA A 194 12.68 13.38 -19.32
CA ALA A 194 12.54 14.83 -19.45
C ALA A 194 11.24 15.37 -18.81
N ASP A 195 10.15 14.59 -18.85
CA ASP A 195 8.87 14.94 -18.22
C ASP A 195 8.99 14.85 -16.69
N ILE A 196 9.69 13.85 -16.16
CA ILE A 196 9.95 13.69 -14.72
C ILE A 196 10.85 14.82 -14.20
N GLU A 197 11.92 15.15 -14.92
CA GLU A 197 12.80 16.28 -14.59
C GLU A 197 12.05 17.61 -14.64
N TRP A 198 11.14 17.78 -15.61
CA TRP A 198 10.26 18.94 -15.66
C TRP A 198 9.34 19.01 -14.44
N LEU A 199 8.73 17.88 -14.02
CA LEU A 199 7.90 17.83 -12.82
C LEU A 199 8.69 18.21 -11.57
N LEU A 200 9.90 17.66 -11.42
CA LEU A 200 10.79 17.97 -10.30
C LEU A 200 11.05 19.47 -10.18
N ALA A 201 11.26 20.14 -11.32
CA ALA A 201 11.53 21.58 -11.38
C ALA A 201 10.28 22.47 -11.24
N ASN A 202 9.07 21.96 -11.56
CA ASN A 202 7.84 22.77 -11.65
C ASN A 202 6.73 22.37 -10.68
N LYS A 203 6.94 21.36 -9.82
CA LYS A 203 6.03 21.02 -8.72
C LYS A 203 5.89 22.18 -7.72
N PRO A 204 4.83 22.20 -6.88
CA PRO A 204 4.77 23.11 -5.75
C PRO A 204 6.02 23.02 -4.87
N ALA A 205 6.50 24.16 -4.38
CA ALA A 205 7.71 24.21 -3.54
C ALA A 205 7.56 23.38 -2.25
N SER A 206 6.33 23.25 -1.74
CA SER A 206 5.98 22.43 -0.57
C SER A 206 5.98 20.93 -0.82
N ALA A 207 5.91 20.49 -2.07
CA ALA A 207 5.70 19.08 -2.40
C ALA A 207 7.03 18.32 -2.49
N VAL A 208 7.08 17.08 -2.00
CA VAL A 208 8.14 16.12 -2.34
C VAL A 208 7.70 15.32 -3.57
N LEU A 209 8.61 15.10 -4.53
CA LEU A 209 8.39 14.17 -5.63
C LEU A 209 8.98 12.82 -5.26
N VAL A 210 8.15 11.77 -5.25
CA VAL A 210 8.58 10.38 -5.15
C VAL A 210 8.48 9.74 -6.52
N VAL A 211 9.58 9.16 -6.97
CA VAL A 211 9.65 8.35 -8.20
C VAL A 211 9.84 6.90 -7.78
N ASP A 212 8.88 6.06 -8.13
CA ASP A 212 8.87 4.60 -7.89
C ASP A 212 9.05 3.83 -9.20
#